data_AF-A0A2W2CP65-F1
#
_entry.id   AF-A0A2W2CP65-F1
#
_cell.length_a   1.000
_cell.length_b   1.000
_cell.length_c   1.000
_cell.angle_alpha   90.00
_cell.angle_beta   90.00
_cell.angle_gamma   90.00
#
_symmetry.space_group_name_H-M   'P 1'
#
loop_
_entity.id
_entity.type
_entity.pdbx_description
1 polymer ?
#
loop_
_entity_poly.entity_id
_entity_poly.type
_entity_poly.pdbx_seq_one_letter_code
_entity_poly.pdbx_strand_id
1 'polypeptide(L)' 'MAKTLLDLDEDLLAEATAALGTTTKKETVTEALRQAVESSRERRQRALADLQDVADAGGFDFDQLDEIDK' A
#
# COMPACT_ATOMS: atom_id res chain seq x y z
N MET A 1 -20.44 8.24 7.19
CA MET A 1 -19.11 8.32 7.84
C MET A 1 -19.31 8.05 9.32
N ALA A 2 -18.60 7.07 9.88
CA ALA A 2 -18.55 6.88 11.33
C ALA A 2 -17.69 7.99 11.96
N LYS A 3 -18.06 8.45 13.16
CA LYS A 3 -17.24 9.39 13.94
C LYS A 3 -16.31 8.56 14.83
N THR A 4 -15.01 8.76 14.67
CA THR A 4 -14.00 8.14 15.51
C THR A 4 -13.29 9.26 16.26
N LEU A 5 -13.21 9.14 17.58
CA LEU A 5 -12.38 10.03 18.40
C LEU A 5 -10.96 9.45 18.40
N LEU A 6 -9.99 10.25 17.99
CA LEU A 6 -8.58 9.86 17.88
C LEU A 6 -7.73 11.05 18.31
N ASP A 7 -6.69 10.79 19.08
CA ASP A 7 -5.64 11.78 19.36
C ASP A 7 -4.63 11.75 18.23
N LEU A 8 -4.33 12.94 17.69
CA LEU A 8 -3.41 13.12 16.57
C LEU A 8 -2.25 14.00 17.01
N ASP A 9 -1.08 13.74 16.43
CA ASP A 9 0.03 14.67 16.49
C ASP A 9 -0.33 15.90 15.64
N GLU A 10 -0.45 17.05 16.29
CA GLU A 10 -0.87 18.30 15.65
C GLU A 10 0.19 18.86 14.71
N ASP A 11 1.47 18.62 15.00
CA ASP A 11 2.59 19.09 14.16
C ASP A 11 2.62 18.26 12.86
N LEU A 12 2.50 16.94 12.98
CA LEU A 12 2.43 16.05 11.82
C LEU A 12 1.18 16.34 10.98
N LEU A 13 0.04 16.62 11.63
CA LEU A 13 -1.19 16.97 10.93
C LEU A 13 -1.06 18.31 10.18
N ALA A 14 -0.36 19.28 10.74
CA ALA A 14 -0.08 20.55 10.08
C ALA A 14 0.83 20.35 8.85
N GLU A 15 1.89 19.56 8.98
CA GLU A 15 2.78 19.22 7.88
C GLU A 15 2.02 18.50 6.76
N ALA A 16 1.22 17.49 7.09
CA ALA A 16 0.39 16.78 6.13
C ALA A 16 -0.63 17.71 5.45
N THR A 17 -1.23 18.64 6.21
CA THR A 17 -2.17 19.63 5.64
C THR A 17 -1.47 20.52 4.61
N ALA A 18 -0.27 21.00 4.92
CA ALA A 18 0.52 21.81 4.01
C ALA A 18 0.96 21.02 2.77
N ALA A 19 1.42 19.78 2.95
CA ALA A 19 1.87 18.91 1.86
C ALA A 19 0.72 18.51 0.92
N LEU A 20 -0.47 18.25 1.47
CA LEU A 20 -1.65 17.83 0.72
C LEU A 20 -2.48 19.02 0.20
N GLY A 21 -2.20 20.26 0.64
CA GLY A 21 -2.95 21.46 0.25
C GLY A 21 -4.40 21.45 0.72
N THR A 22 -4.71 20.69 1.77
CA THR A 22 -6.06 20.50 2.28
C THR A 22 -6.45 21.63 3.22
N THR A 23 -7.77 21.81 3.42
CA THR A 23 -8.30 22.94 4.22
C THR A 23 -8.80 22.52 5.59
N THR A 24 -9.09 21.23 5.79
CA THR A 24 -9.61 20.72 7.06
C THR A 24 -8.85 19.49 7.53
N LYS A 25 -8.79 19.29 8.85
CA LYS A 25 -8.19 18.08 9.47
C LYS A 25 -8.80 16.79 8.91
N LYS A 26 -10.13 16.76 8.74
CA LYS A 26 -10.86 15.61 8.17
C LYS A 26 -10.42 15.34 6.74
N GLU A 27 -10.31 16.37 5.91
CA GLU A 27 -9.90 16.24 4.51
C GLU A 27 -8.47 15.68 4.44
N THR A 28 -7.56 16.25 5.23
CA THR A 28 -6.17 15.78 5.37
C THR A 28 -6.09 14.31 5.73
N VAL A 29 -6.81 13.88 6.78
CA VAL A 29 -6.83 12.48 7.22
C VAL A 29 -7.44 11.58 6.15
N THR A 30 -8.52 12.01 5.50
CA THR A 30 -9.17 11.21 4.45
C THR A 30 -8.23 11.01 3.27
N GLU A 31 -7.53 12.06 2.85
CA GLU A 31 -6.61 12.01 1.72
C GLU A 31 -5.34 11.22 2.04
N ALA A 32 -4.76 11.42 3.22
CA ALA A 32 -3.64 10.61 3.70
C ALA A 32 -3.96 9.10 3.71
N LEU A 33 -5.17 8.72 4.15
CA LEU A 33 -5.61 7.33 4.12
C LEU A 33 -5.77 6.79 2.69
N ARG A 34 -6.23 7.61 1.74
CA ARG A 34 -6.29 7.20 0.33
C ARG A 34 -4.90 6.93 -0.22
N GLN A 35 -3.96 7.84 0.00
CA GLN A 35 -2.57 7.68 -0.46
C GLN A 35 -1.90 6.45 0.16
N ALA A 36 -2.14 6.17 1.44
CA ALA A 36 -1.60 4.98 2.09
C ALA A 36 -2.14 3.69 1.45
N VAL A 37 -3.43 3.65 1.10
CA VAL A 37 -4.05 2.50 0.42
C VAL A 37 -3.51 2.37 -1.00
N GLU A 38 -3.35 3.47 -1.73
CA GLU A 38 -2.83 3.49 -3.10
C GLU A 38 -1.38 3.01 -3.13
N SER A 39 -0.51 3.55 -2.28
CA SER A 39 0.87 3.09 -2.11
C SER A 39 0.94 1.60 -1.76
N SER A 40 0.04 1.10 -0.90
CA SER A 40 -0.06 -0.33 -0.59
C SER A 40 -0.45 -1.18 -1.81
N ARG A 41 -1.37 -0.69 -2.65
CA ARG A 41 -1.77 -1.37 -3.89
C ARG A 41 -0.64 -1.39 -4.90
N GLU A 42 0.04 -0.27 -5.13
CA GLU A 42 1.17 -0.17 -6.04
C GLU A 42 2.33 -1.09 -5.63
N ARG A 43 2.65 -1.16 -4.33
CA ARG A 43 3.67 -2.11 -3.84
C ARG A 43 3.30 -3.56 -4.15
N ARG A 44 2.03 -3.94 -3.96
CA ARG A 44 1.55 -5.29 -4.31
C ARG A 44 1.60 -5.55 -5.81
N GLN A 45 1.21 -4.59 -6.63
CA GLN A 45 1.26 -4.71 -8.08
C GLN A 45 2.69 -4.88 -8.58
N ARG A 46 3.65 -4.08 -8.06
CA ARG A 46 5.08 -4.24 -8.36
C ARG A 46 5.60 -5.61 -7.95
N ALA A 47 5.34 -6.04 -6.72
CA ALA A 47 5.77 -7.36 -6.27
C ALA A 47 5.22 -8.51 -7.14
N LEU A 48 3.98 -8.37 -7.63
CA LEU A 48 3.40 -9.35 -8.55
C LEU A 48 4.06 -9.30 -9.93
N ALA A 49 4.35 -8.12 -10.46
CA ALA A 49 5.07 -7.97 -11.72
C ALA A 49 6.48 -8.57 -11.62
N ASP A 50 7.21 -8.28 -10.54
CA ASP A 50 8.53 -8.84 -10.28
C ASP A 50 8.48 -10.38 -10.21
N LEU A 51 7.43 -10.94 -9.59
CA LEU A 51 7.23 -12.39 -9.52
C LEU A 51 6.96 -13.01 -10.91
N GLN A 52 6.20 -12.31 -11.76
CA GLN A 52 5.93 -12.73 -13.14
C GLN A 52 7.20 -12.71 -13.98
N ASP A 53 8.02 -11.67 -13.86
CA ASP A 53 9.30 -11.58 -14.55
C ASP A 53 10.25 -12.72 -14.14
N VAL A 54 10.29 -13.07 -12.85
CA VAL A 54 11.03 -14.24 -12.36
C VAL A 54 10.48 -15.54 -12.94
N ALA A 55 9.15 -15.66 -13.07
CA ALA A 55 8.51 -16.83 -13.67
C ALA A 55 8.91 -17.02 -15.13
N ASP A 56 8.80 -15.94 -15.92
CA ASP A 56 9.10 -15.92 -17.34
C ASP A 56 10.60 -16.17 -17.62
N ALA A 57 11.47 -15.76 -16.69
CA ALA A 57 12.90 -16.06 -16.72
C ALA A 57 13.23 -17.51 -16.32
N GLY A 58 12.24 -18.36 -16.01
CA GLY A 58 12.45 -19.74 -15.58
C GLY A 58 12.94 -19.87 -14.14
N GLY A 59 12.65 -18.88 -13.29
CA GLY A 59 13.04 -18.87 -11.88
C GLY A 59 12.25 -19.83 -10.98
N PHE A 60 11.24 -20.52 -11.53
CA PHE A 60 10.49 -21.58 -10.86
C PHE A 60 10.90 -22.95 -11.40
N ASP A 61 11.35 -23.81 -10.49
CA ASP A 61 11.63 -25.22 -10.76
C ASP A 61 10.37 -26.05 -10.51
N PHE A 62 9.54 -26.17 -11.55
CA PHE A 62 8.27 -26.90 -11.47
C PHE A 62 8.46 -28.43 -11.43
N ASP A 63 9.63 -28.94 -11.83
CA ASP A 63 9.93 -30.38 -11.82
C ASP A 63 9.97 -30.94 -10.38
N GLN A 64 10.29 -30.11 -9.39
CA GLN A 64 10.22 -30.48 -7.96
C GLN A 64 8.79 -30.60 -7.42
N LEU A 65 7.78 -29.98 -8.05
CA LEU A 65 6.41 -30.05 -7.55
C LEU A 65 5.78 -31.43 -7.79
N ASP A 66 6.15 -32.10 -8.88
CA ASP A 66 5.68 -33.46 -9.22
C ASP A 66 6.15 -34.54 -8.24
N GLU A 67 7.19 -34.26 -7.43
CA GLU A 67 7.69 -35.18 -6.40
C GLU A 67 6.90 -35.09 -5.08
N ILE A 68 6.18 -33.98 -4.85
CA ILE A 68 5.44 -33.73 -3.59
C ILE A 68 4.05 -34.40 -3.61
N ASP A 69 3.47 -34.62 -4.79
CA ASP A 69 2.16 -35.26 -4.97
C ASP A 69 2.21 -36.81 -5.03
N LYS A 70 3.37 -37.44 -4.70
CA LYS A 70 3.55 -38.90 -4.61
C LYS A 70 3.63 -39.40 -3.17
#